data_AF-A0A2A5VKB4-F1
#
_entry.id   AF-A0A2A5VKB4-F1
#
_cell.length_a   1.000
_cell.length_b   1.000
_cell.length_c   1.000
_cell.angle_alpha   90.00
_cell.angle_beta   90.00
_cell.angle_gamma   90.00
#
_symmetry.space_group_name_H-M   'P 1'
#
loop_
_entity.id
_entity.type
_entity.pdbx_description
1 polymer ?
#
loop_
_entity_poly.entity_id
_entity_poly.type
_entity_poly.pdbx_seq_one_letter_code
_entity_poly.pdbx_strand_id
1 'polypeptide(L)'
;MPEEPENWWEVTPDKDKQDDTDSHNPHNGSPPPPPSPPPGQDDTDSPEPIAIGGYQREGDQWVQSNAKDTIVPSSGGTSENPLSELPNYHKQKIGATALFFASFLFGDWWWDGSNGFSAMIHSIESVTTMPGSLIDSYEFWTSEFGLNALDAILITISWSLWDISTLVFFGGFVYSWGGGYEEDPNPEGNSIRFGKKSYTFLLYFSVALISMDILSFVVWSGLLEVIDWPGSFLEWHFWQLVAITAVIGLNPDNDLWERFNSLQSAKE
;
A
#
# COMPACT_ATOMS: atom_id res chain seq x y z
N MET A 1 23.88 30.90 33.24
CA MET A 1 22.91 31.04 32.15
C MET A 1 23.30 30.02 31.10
N PRO A 2 22.57 28.91 30.93
CA PRO A 2 22.77 28.03 29.79
C PRO A 2 21.93 28.53 28.61
N GLU A 3 22.54 28.56 27.43
CA GLU A 3 21.93 28.93 26.15
C GLU A 3 20.91 27.86 25.71
N GLU A 4 19.76 28.29 25.18
CA GLU A 4 18.70 27.43 24.65
C GLU A 4 19.14 26.78 23.32
N PRO A 5 18.78 25.52 23.05
CA PRO A 5 19.08 24.88 21.77
C PRO A 5 18.18 25.42 20.65
N GLU A 6 18.79 25.81 19.52
CA GLU A 6 18.10 26.31 18.33
C GLU A 6 17.19 25.25 17.70
N ASN A 7 15.93 25.62 17.48
CA ASN A 7 14.90 24.80 16.83
C ASN A 7 15.13 24.77 15.30
N TRP A 8 15.49 23.61 14.78
CA TRP A 8 15.85 23.39 13.36
C TRP A 8 14.65 23.35 12.38
N TRP A 9 13.44 23.71 12.84
CA TRP A 9 12.21 23.70 12.05
C TRP A 9 11.64 25.09 11.73
N GLU A 10 12.29 26.17 12.15
CA GLU A 10 11.94 27.54 11.73
C GLU A 10 12.71 27.95 10.48
N VAL A 11 12.34 27.38 9.33
CA VAL A 11 12.72 27.95 8.01
C VAL A 11 11.46 28.23 7.22
N THR A 12 11.00 29.48 7.29
CA THR A 12 9.99 30.05 6.39
C THR A 12 10.58 30.19 4.98
N PRO A 13 9.85 29.84 3.90
CA PRO A 13 10.33 30.06 2.55
C PRO A 13 10.14 31.52 2.15
N ASP A 14 11.24 32.25 2.00
CA ASP A 14 11.24 33.61 1.45
C ASP A 14 10.84 33.59 -0.02
N LYS A 15 9.79 34.35 -0.33
CA LYS A 15 9.39 34.75 -1.67
C LYS A 15 10.26 35.91 -2.16
N ASP A 16 10.33 36.01 -3.48
CA ASP A 16 10.73 37.17 -4.27
C ASP A 16 12.23 37.43 -4.44
N LYS A 17 12.72 37.14 -5.65
CA LYS A 17 13.58 38.06 -6.40
C LYS A 17 13.49 37.81 -7.90
N GLN A 18 12.77 38.73 -8.52
CA GLN A 18 12.71 39.06 -9.94
C GLN A 18 13.64 40.26 -10.14
N ASP A 19 14.49 40.22 -11.17
CA ASP A 19 15.12 41.37 -11.86
C ASP A 19 15.77 40.76 -13.13
N ASP A 20 15.28 40.98 -14.35
CA ASP A 20 15.42 42.18 -15.20
C ASP A 20 16.91 42.50 -15.51
N THR A 21 17.42 42.78 -16.71
CA THR A 21 16.99 42.89 -18.11
C THR A 21 18.31 43.06 -18.92
N ASP A 22 18.38 42.64 -20.19
CA ASP A 22 19.05 43.41 -21.28
C ASP A 22 18.81 42.69 -22.63
N SER A 23 17.87 43.12 -23.47
CA SER A 23 17.92 44.26 -24.42
C SER A 23 18.41 43.84 -25.81
N HIS A 24 17.47 43.60 -26.73
CA HIS A 24 17.31 44.30 -28.01
C HIS A 24 16.33 43.56 -28.95
N ASN A 25 15.27 44.25 -29.35
CA ASN A 25 14.48 43.94 -30.52
C ASN A 25 14.53 45.16 -31.44
N PRO A 26 14.64 44.97 -32.77
CA PRO A 26 13.61 45.58 -33.59
C PRO A 26 13.09 44.65 -34.71
N HIS A 27 11.77 44.52 -34.71
CA HIS A 27 10.87 44.52 -35.86
C HIS A 27 11.03 43.51 -37.03
N ASN A 28 9.94 42.74 -37.19
CA ASN A 28 9.15 42.54 -38.42
C ASN A 28 9.50 41.35 -39.34
N GLY A 29 8.61 40.35 -39.37
CA GLY A 29 8.56 39.30 -40.40
C GLY A 29 7.86 38.02 -39.92
N SER A 30 6.73 37.67 -40.53
CA SER A 30 6.01 36.41 -40.30
C SER A 30 6.92 35.17 -40.51
N PRO A 31 6.74 34.07 -39.75
CA PRO A 31 7.52 32.86 -39.97
C PRO A 31 7.12 32.18 -41.30
N PRO A 32 8.08 31.67 -42.09
CA PRO A 32 7.77 30.90 -43.30
C PRO A 32 7.20 29.51 -42.93
N PRO A 33 6.40 28.89 -43.81
CA PRO A 33 5.90 27.54 -43.59
C PRO A 33 7.03 26.50 -43.59
N PRO A 34 6.86 25.36 -42.89
CA PRO A 34 7.87 24.31 -42.81
C PRO A 34 8.13 23.68 -44.19
N PRO A 35 9.38 23.26 -44.49
CA PRO A 35 9.72 22.64 -45.76
C PRO A 35 9.10 21.24 -45.89
N SER A 36 8.61 20.93 -47.09
CA SER A 36 8.13 19.60 -47.46
C SER A 36 9.27 18.57 -47.39
N PRO A 37 9.03 17.34 -46.89
CA PRO A 37 10.06 16.32 -46.84
C PRO A 37 10.41 15.80 -48.25
N PRO A 38 11.68 15.46 -48.51
CA PRO A 38 12.13 14.93 -49.80
C PRO A 38 11.62 13.50 -50.04
N PRO A 39 11.44 13.09 -51.31
CA PRO A 39 10.84 11.80 -51.63
C PRO A 39 11.86 10.65 -51.54
N GLY A 40 11.49 9.62 -50.79
CA GLY A 40 12.01 8.25 -50.93
C GLY A 40 13.32 7.93 -50.22
N GLN A 41 13.24 7.23 -49.09
CA GLN A 41 14.17 6.15 -48.77
C GLN A 41 13.52 5.17 -47.77
N ASP A 42 13.58 3.90 -48.15
CA ASP A 42 12.93 2.72 -47.59
C ASP A 42 13.37 2.34 -46.17
N ASP A 43 12.45 1.60 -45.54
CA ASP A 43 12.55 0.77 -44.34
C ASP A 43 13.90 0.06 -44.13
N THR A 44 14.53 0.22 -42.95
CA THR A 44 14.95 -0.93 -42.09
C THR A 44 15.33 -0.46 -40.68
N ASP A 45 15.01 -1.28 -39.70
CA ASP A 45 15.37 -1.22 -38.25
C ASP A 45 14.56 -0.29 -37.34
N SER A 46 13.25 -0.57 -37.22
CA SER A 46 12.53 -0.34 -35.95
C SER A 46 12.65 -1.59 -35.06
N PRO A 47 12.98 -1.46 -33.76
CA PRO A 47 13.09 -2.60 -32.86
C PRO A 47 11.72 -3.28 -32.67
N GLU A 48 11.72 -4.61 -32.57
CA GLU A 48 10.53 -5.42 -32.32
C GLU A 48 9.72 -4.87 -31.12
N PRO A 49 8.38 -4.74 -31.24
CA PRO A 49 7.56 -4.26 -30.15
C PRO A 49 7.54 -5.29 -29.02
N ILE A 50 8.02 -4.88 -27.85
CA ILE A 50 7.92 -5.67 -26.61
C ILE A 50 6.44 -5.70 -26.21
N ALA A 51 5.79 -6.84 -26.39
CA ALA A 51 4.45 -7.08 -25.87
C ALA A 51 4.54 -7.38 -24.36
N ILE A 52 4.01 -6.47 -23.55
CA ILE A 52 3.71 -6.74 -22.13
C ILE A 52 2.19 -6.64 -21.99
N GLY A 53 1.55 -7.78 -21.72
CA GLY A 53 0.18 -7.84 -21.21
C GLY A 53 -0.90 -7.09 -22.00
N GLY A 54 -1.09 -7.39 -23.30
CA GLY A 54 -2.29 -6.94 -24.04
C GLY A 54 -2.32 -5.48 -24.48
N TYR A 55 -1.19 -4.76 -24.41
CA TYR A 55 -1.05 -3.40 -24.95
C TYR A 55 0.06 -3.37 -26.00
N GLN A 56 -0.19 -2.66 -27.10
CA GLN A 56 0.80 -2.41 -28.14
C GLN A 56 1.14 -0.92 -28.16
N ARG A 57 2.44 -0.63 -28.25
CA ARG A 57 2.94 0.75 -28.30
C ARG A 57 2.94 1.21 -29.76
N GLU A 58 2.11 2.20 -30.08
CA GLU A 58 2.14 2.91 -31.35
C GLU A 58 2.70 4.33 -31.10
N GLY A 59 4.01 4.49 -31.32
CA GLY A 59 4.71 5.75 -31.03
C GLY A 59 4.77 6.10 -29.53
N ASP A 60 4.36 7.32 -29.18
CA ASP A 60 4.39 7.84 -27.79
C ASP A 60 3.13 7.51 -26.98
N GLN A 61 2.16 6.81 -27.56
CA GLN A 61 0.87 6.51 -26.93
C GLN A 61 0.66 4.99 -26.78
N TRP A 62 0.09 4.60 -25.65
CA TRP A 62 -0.30 3.22 -25.38
C TRP A 62 -1.72 2.98 -25.90
N VAL A 63 -1.87 2.01 -26.79
CA VAL A 63 -3.17 1.63 -27.37
C VAL A 63 -3.48 0.19 -26.97
N GLN A 64 -4.70 -0.04 -26.48
CA GLN A 64 -5.20 -1.38 -26.15
C GLN A 64 -5.33 -2.19 -27.43
N SER A 65 -4.64 -3.33 -27.53
CA SER A 65 -4.79 -4.19 -28.70
C SER A 65 -6.11 -4.95 -28.57
N ASN A 66 -7.12 -4.51 -29.31
CA ASN A 66 -8.33 -5.30 -29.48
C ASN A 66 -7.94 -6.58 -30.21
N ALA A 67 -7.83 -7.67 -29.44
CA ALA A 67 -7.78 -9.01 -29.98
C ALA A 67 -8.97 -9.18 -30.93
N LYS A 68 -8.59 -9.57 -32.14
CA LYS A 68 -9.41 -9.74 -33.33
C LYS A 68 -10.51 -10.77 -33.07
N ASP A 69 -11.74 -10.32 -32.84
CA ASP A 69 -12.93 -11.14 -33.10
C ASP A 69 -14.08 -10.28 -33.61
N THR A 70 -14.56 -10.68 -34.79
CA THR A 70 -15.66 -10.05 -35.52
C THR A 70 -16.97 -10.56 -34.96
N ILE A 71 -17.74 -9.75 -34.20
CA ILE A 71 -19.17 -10.06 -33.95
C ILE A 71 -20.03 -8.80 -34.03
N VAL A 72 -21.07 -8.93 -34.85
CA VAL A 72 -22.18 -8.02 -35.19
C VAL A 72 -23.02 -7.66 -33.95
N PRO A 73 -23.63 -6.46 -33.82
CA PRO A 73 -24.44 -6.11 -32.66
C PRO A 73 -25.84 -6.73 -32.75
N SER A 74 -26.27 -7.43 -31.71
CA SER A 74 -27.70 -7.75 -31.52
C SER A 74 -28.08 -7.98 -30.06
N SER A 75 -28.84 -7.01 -29.53
CA SER A 75 -30.01 -7.17 -28.66
C SER A 75 -29.92 -8.06 -27.41
N GLY A 76 -29.89 -7.40 -26.25
CA GLY A 76 -30.83 -7.58 -25.14
C GLY A 76 -31.03 -8.98 -24.56
N GLY A 77 -30.44 -9.22 -23.38
CA GLY A 77 -30.76 -10.37 -22.54
C GLY A 77 -29.97 -10.36 -21.23
N THR A 78 -30.71 -10.15 -20.14
CA THR A 78 -30.45 -10.57 -18.74
C THR A 78 -29.03 -10.42 -18.17
N SER A 79 -28.93 -9.47 -17.23
CA SER A 79 -27.84 -9.27 -16.28
C SER A 79 -27.58 -10.54 -15.45
N GLU A 80 -26.60 -11.31 -15.88
CA GLU A 80 -25.89 -12.26 -15.04
C GLU A 80 -24.41 -12.24 -15.46
N ASN A 81 -23.66 -11.31 -14.89
CA ASN A 81 -22.19 -11.30 -14.91
C ASN A 81 -21.68 -11.66 -13.51
N PRO A 82 -21.64 -12.95 -13.12
CA PRO A 82 -21.34 -13.33 -11.76
C PRO A 82 -19.86 -13.69 -11.69
N LEU A 83 -18.99 -12.73 -11.36
CA LEU A 83 -17.56 -12.94 -11.12
C LEU A 83 -16.68 -13.42 -12.30
N SER A 84 -17.13 -14.23 -13.25
CA SER A 84 -16.28 -14.81 -14.32
C SER A 84 -15.63 -13.75 -15.21
N GLU A 85 -16.34 -12.66 -15.48
CA GLU A 85 -15.89 -11.54 -16.32
C GLU A 85 -14.99 -10.51 -15.62
N LEU A 86 -14.79 -10.62 -14.30
CA LEU A 86 -13.88 -9.70 -13.60
C LEU A 86 -12.42 -9.97 -13.98
N PRO A 87 -11.59 -8.92 -14.09
CA PRO A 87 -10.14 -9.06 -14.16
C PRO A 87 -9.61 -9.91 -12.98
N ASN A 88 -8.59 -10.73 -13.21
CA ASN A 88 -7.99 -11.61 -12.20
C ASN A 88 -7.64 -10.85 -10.91
N TYR A 89 -7.03 -9.67 -11.06
CA TYR A 89 -6.69 -8.81 -9.94
C TYR A 89 -7.91 -8.43 -9.08
N HIS A 90 -9.04 -8.11 -9.71
CA HIS A 90 -10.23 -7.68 -9.00
C HIS A 90 -10.82 -8.83 -8.18
N LYS A 91 -10.81 -10.06 -8.72
CA LYS A 91 -11.18 -11.27 -7.97
C LYS A 91 -10.24 -11.52 -6.79
N GLN A 92 -8.93 -11.38 -6.99
CA GLN A 92 -7.94 -11.53 -5.93
C GLN A 92 -8.15 -10.51 -4.81
N LYS A 93 -8.36 -9.25 -5.15
CA LYS A 93 -8.62 -8.17 -4.20
C LYS A 93 -9.91 -8.39 -3.41
N ILE A 94 -10.97 -8.89 -4.05
CA ILE A 94 -12.20 -9.32 -3.36
C ILE A 94 -11.87 -10.42 -2.36
N GLY A 95 -11.14 -11.46 -2.77
CA GLY A 95 -10.76 -12.57 -1.89
C GLY A 95 -9.93 -12.11 -0.69
N ALA A 96 -8.95 -11.25 -0.92
CA ALA A 96 -8.13 -10.62 0.11
C ALA A 96 -8.99 -9.84 1.11
N THR A 97 -9.89 -9.02 0.59
CA THR A 97 -10.79 -8.19 1.40
C THR A 97 -11.76 -9.05 2.21
N ALA A 98 -12.32 -10.10 1.61
CA ALA A 98 -13.18 -11.04 2.31
C ALA A 98 -12.44 -11.78 3.43
N LEU A 99 -11.19 -12.20 3.19
CA LEU A 99 -10.34 -12.83 4.20
C LEU A 99 -10.05 -11.87 5.36
N PHE A 100 -9.69 -10.62 5.05
CA PHE A 100 -9.51 -9.58 6.06
C PHE A 100 -10.80 -9.33 6.86
N PHE A 101 -11.96 -9.16 6.22
CA PHE A 101 -13.20 -8.93 6.96
C PHE A 101 -13.62 -10.13 7.80
N ALA A 102 -13.36 -11.36 7.34
CA ALA A 102 -13.60 -12.54 8.14
C ALA A 102 -12.73 -12.54 9.41
N SER A 103 -11.42 -12.26 9.29
CA SER A 103 -10.57 -12.13 10.48
C SER A 103 -10.99 -10.93 11.33
N PHE A 104 -11.35 -9.80 10.74
CA PHE A 104 -11.76 -8.59 11.43
C PHE A 104 -13.05 -8.77 12.26
N LEU A 105 -14.03 -9.49 11.73
CA LEU A 105 -15.33 -9.67 12.39
C LEU A 105 -15.31 -10.72 13.49
N PHE A 106 -14.63 -11.84 13.24
CA PHE A 106 -14.66 -13.01 14.13
C PHE A 106 -13.42 -13.14 14.98
N GLY A 107 -12.35 -12.45 14.60
CA GLY A 107 -11.08 -12.55 15.28
C GLY A 107 -11.01 -11.76 16.56
N ASP A 108 -10.07 -12.18 17.39
CA ASP A 108 -9.60 -11.44 18.54
C ASP A 108 -8.49 -10.48 18.09
N TRP A 109 -8.78 -9.18 18.18
CA TRP A 109 -7.92 -8.11 17.69
C TRP A 109 -7.27 -7.29 18.80
N TRP A 110 -7.63 -7.56 20.05
CA TRP A 110 -7.19 -6.77 21.18
C TRP A 110 -6.91 -7.65 22.38
N TRP A 111 -6.14 -7.15 23.34
CA TRP A 111 -5.76 -7.94 24.52
C TRP A 111 -6.95 -8.38 25.41
N ASP A 112 -8.13 -7.77 25.24
CA ASP A 112 -9.33 -8.07 26.00
C ASP A 112 -10.30 -9.05 25.32
N GLY A 113 -9.95 -9.58 24.14
CA GLY A 113 -10.85 -10.44 23.36
C GLY A 113 -11.71 -9.70 22.34
N SER A 114 -11.54 -8.38 22.20
CA SER A 114 -12.39 -7.56 21.34
C SER A 114 -12.25 -7.92 19.85
N ASN A 115 -13.40 -7.97 19.17
CA ASN A 115 -13.42 -8.06 17.71
C ASN A 115 -12.89 -6.79 17.05
N GLY A 116 -12.65 -6.84 15.73
CA GLY A 116 -12.03 -5.75 14.99
C GLY A 116 -12.75 -4.39 15.09
N PHE A 117 -14.09 -4.35 15.18
CA PHE A 117 -14.80 -3.08 15.34
C PHE A 117 -14.63 -2.47 16.73
N SER A 118 -14.70 -3.30 17.77
CA SER A 118 -14.46 -2.84 19.15
C SER A 118 -13.00 -2.42 19.32
N ALA A 119 -12.08 -3.26 18.85
CA ALA A 119 -10.64 -2.99 18.85
C ALA A 119 -10.28 -1.72 18.05
N MET A 120 -11.03 -1.39 16.98
CA MET A 120 -10.82 -0.15 16.23
C MET A 120 -11.16 1.09 17.06
N ILE A 121 -12.19 1.04 17.92
CA ILE A 121 -12.50 2.14 18.86
C ILE A 121 -11.33 2.31 19.84
N HIS A 122 -10.82 1.22 20.39
CA HIS A 122 -9.65 1.25 21.27
C HIS A 122 -8.37 1.73 20.57
N SER A 123 -8.15 1.36 19.31
CA SER A 123 -7.04 1.91 18.52
C SER A 123 -7.16 3.43 18.35
N ILE A 124 -8.36 3.96 18.12
CA ILE A 124 -8.57 5.41 18.00
C ILE A 124 -8.28 6.10 19.34
N GLU A 125 -8.79 5.55 20.44
CA GLU A 125 -8.49 6.03 21.79
C GLU A 125 -6.98 6.04 22.04
N SER A 126 -6.30 4.92 21.74
CA SER A 126 -4.85 4.78 21.92
C SER A 126 -4.08 5.84 21.12
N VAL A 127 -4.43 6.08 19.85
CA VAL A 127 -3.82 7.18 19.04
C VAL A 127 -4.02 8.55 19.69
N THR A 128 -5.21 8.83 20.22
CA THR A 128 -5.49 10.15 20.83
C THR A 128 -4.75 10.39 22.15
N THR A 129 -4.49 9.33 22.91
CA THR A 129 -3.78 9.40 24.19
C THR A 129 -2.28 9.11 24.08
N MET A 130 -1.82 8.72 22.89
CA MET A 130 -0.50 8.15 22.63
C MET A 130 0.67 8.96 23.18
N PRO A 131 0.73 10.31 23.04
CA PRO A 131 1.86 11.08 23.56
C PRO A 131 2.06 10.92 25.07
N GLY A 132 0.96 10.87 25.84
CA GLY A 132 1.02 10.62 27.28
C GLY A 132 1.32 9.16 27.59
N SER A 133 0.62 8.23 26.91
CA SER A 133 0.79 6.80 27.19
C SER A 133 2.19 6.29 26.86
N LEU A 134 2.89 6.86 25.88
CA LEU A 134 4.28 6.51 25.56
C LEU A 134 5.24 6.84 26.72
N ILE A 135 5.08 8.02 27.32
CA ILE A 135 5.89 8.46 28.46
C ILE A 135 5.57 7.60 29.67
N ASP A 136 4.29 7.43 29.97
CA ASP A 136 3.81 6.62 31.10
C ASP A 136 4.25 5.16 30.96
N SER A 137 4.21 4.59 29.74
CA SER A 137 4.67 3.23 29.47
C SER A 137 6.18 3.11 29.67
N TYR A 138 6.96 4.05 29.14
CA TYR A 138 8.41 4.07 29.35
C TYR A 138 8.77 4.14 30.84
N GLU A 139 8.12 5.03 31.59
CA GLU A 139 8.32 5.16 33.03
C GLU A 139 7.91 3.88 33.77
N PHE A 140 6.79 3.26 33.39
CA PHE A 140 6.33 1.99 33.94
C PHE A 140 7.36 0.87 33.74
N TRP A 141 7.88 0.69 32.51
CA TRP A 141 8.86 -0.35 32.22
C TRP A 141 10.19 -0.15 32.96
N THR A 142 10.64 1.09 33.10
CA THR A 142 11.91 1.40 33.78
C THR A 142 11.80 1.38 35.30
N SER A 143 10.66 1.80 35.87
CA SER A 143 10.47 1.87 37.31
C SER A 143 9.96 0.56 37.93
N GLU A 144 8.93 -0.06 37.35
CA GLU A 144 8.30 -1.24 37.92
C GLU A 144 9.06 -2.52 37.53
N PHE A 145 9.52 -2.61 36.28
CA PHE A 145 10.24 -3.79 35.78
C PHE A 145 11.76 -3.65 35.80
N GLY A 146 12.29 -2.46 36.12
CA GLY A 146 13.73 -2.22 36.22
C GLY A 146 14.47 -2.40 34.89
N LEU A 147 13.77 -2.28 33.76
CA LEU A 147 14.37 -2.42 32.44
C LEU A 147 15.31 -1.25 32.15
N ASN A 148 16.35 -1.50 31.34
CA ASN A 148 17.17 -0.40 30.83
C ASN A 148 16.34 0.43 29.83
N ALA A 149 16.81 1.65 29.57
CA ALA A 149 16.08 2.60 28.73
C ALA A 149 15.80 2.08 27.31
N LEU A 150 16.73 1.32 26.71
CA LEU A 150 16.58 0.82 25.36
C LEU A 150 15.52 -0.29 25.30
N ASP A 151 15.54 -1.22 26.25
CA ASP A 151 14.56 -2.30 26.36
C ASP A 151 13.15 -1.75 26.60
N ALA A 152 13.02 -0.75 27.48
CA ALA A 152 11.75 -0.07 27.73
C ALA A 152 11.20 0.62 26.46
N ILE A 153 12.06 1.28 25.67
CA ILE A 153 11.67 1.91 24.40
C ILE A 153 11.19 0.85 23.39
N LEU A 154 11.91 -0.27 23.25
CA LEU A 154 11.54 -1.34 22.32
C LEU A 154 10.17 -1.93 22.64
N ILE A 155 9.91 -2.25 23.93
CA ILE A 155 8.61 -2.76 24.36
C ILE A 155 7.52 -1.71 24.13
N THR A 156 7.77 -0.45 24.48
CA THR A 156 6.80 0.65 24.31
C THR A 156 6.39 0.81 22.85
N ILE A 157 7.35 0.77 21.92
CA ILE A 157 7.09 0.87 20.48
C ILE A 157 6.34 -0.38 19.99
N SER A 158 6.73 -1.57 20.42
CA SER A 158 6.06 -2.82 20.05
C SER A 158 4.59 -2.81 20.46
N TRP A 159 4.30 -2.48 21.73
CA TRP A 159 2.93 -2.33 22.23
C TRP A 159 2.14 -1.29 21.45
N SER A 160 2.74 -0.13 21.23
CA SER A 160 2.14 0.96 20.45
C SER A 160 1.76 0.55 19.02
N LEU A 161 2.60 -0.25 18.36
CA LEU A 161 2.31 -0.74 17.01
C LEU A 161 1.15 -1.73 16.99
N TRP A 162 1.06 -2.61 18.00
CA TRP A 162 -0.08 -3.51 18.16
C TRP A 162 -1.37 -2.75 18.46
N ASP A 163 -1.31 -1.74 19.32
CA ASP A 163 -2.47 -0.90 19.68
C ASP A 163 -3.07 -0.17 18.47
N ILE A 164 -2.25 0.23 17.49
CA ILE A 164 -2.76 0.92 16.29
C ILE A 164 -3.03 -0.02 15.12
N SER A 165 -2.64 -1.29 15.23
CA SER A 165 -2.65 -2.24 14.11
C SER A 165 -4.05 -2.40 13.50
N THR A 166 -5.08 -2.55 14.33
CA THR A 166 -6.47 -2.70 13.88
C THR A 166 -6.91 -1.52 13.01
N LEU A 167 -6.65 -0.30 13.46
CA LEU A 167 -6.96 0.93 12.70
C LEU A 167 -6.15 1.01 11.41
N VAL A 168 -4.86 0.68 11.45
CA VAL A 168 -3.97 0.72 10.29
C VAL A 168 -4.40 -0.29 9.22
N PHE A 169 -4.69 -1.54 9.59
CA PHE A 169 -5.18 -2.55 8.65
C PHE A 169 -6.53 -2.16 8.06
N PHE A 170 -7.49 -1.77 8.90
CA PHE A 170 -8.81 -1.33 8.43
C PHE A 170 -8.69 -0.16 7.44
N GLY A 171 -7.93 0.89 7.82
CA GLY A 171 -7.69 2.05 6.97
C GLY A 171 -7.01 1.70 5.66
N GLY A 172 -6.02 0.81 5.68
CA GLY A 172 -5.33 0.36 4.47
C GLY A 172 -6.23 -0.44 3.52
N PHE A 173 -7.08 -1.33 4.05
CA PHE A 173 -8.06 -2.04 3.21
C PHE A 173 -9.11 -1.09 2.64
N VAL A 174 -9.66 -0.17 3.44
CA VAL A 174 -10.61 0.86 2.96
C VAL A 174 -9.96 1.74 1.88
N TYR A 175 -8.72 2.21 2.11
CA TYR A 175 -7.98 3.02 1.15
C TYR A 175 -7.74 2.26 -0.16
N SER A 176 -7.54 0.94 -0.11
CA SER A 176 -7.39 0.12 -1.31
C SER A 176 -8.61 0.18 -2.23
N TRP A 177 -9.82 0.31 -1.66
CA TRP A 177 -11.09 0.33 -2.40
C TRP A 177 -11.54 1.74 -2.78
N GLY A 178 -11.55 2.65 -1.81
CA GLY A 178 -12.10 4.00 -1.99
C GLY A 178 -11.11 4.99 -2.60
N GLY A 179 -9.80 4.71 -2.53
CA GLY A 179 -8.78 5.67 -2.92
C GLY A 179 -8.75 6.93 -2.05
N GLY A 180 -7.98 7.92 -2.48
CA GLY A 180 -8.09 9.29 -1.95
C GLY A 180 -9.20 10.07 -2.65
N TYR A 181 -9.52 11.28 -2.16
CA TYR A 181 -10.52 12.21 -2.73
C TYR A 181 -10.26 12.71 -4.17
N GLU A 182 -9.37 12.06 -4.93
CA GLU A 182 -9.05 12.45 -6.30
C GLU A 182 -10.06 11.85 -7.28
N GLU A 183 -10.91 12.70 -7.86
CA GLU A 183 -11.73 12.36 -9.03
C GLU A 183 -10.82 12.16 -10.25
N ASP A 184 -10.54 10.91 -10.60
CA ASP A 184 -9.76 10.55 -11.77
C ASP A 184 -10.63 9.66 -12.69
N PRO A 185 -10.77 10.01 -14.00
CA PRO A 185 -11.74 9.42 -14.92
C PRO A 185 -11.54 7.93 -15.26
N ASN A 186 -10.44 7.30 -14.81
CA ASN A 186 -10.21 5.86 -15.00
C ASN A 186 -10.40 5.05 -13.70
N PRO A 187 -11.61 4.52 -13.43
CA PRO A 187 -11.90 3.82 -12.18
C PRO A 187 -11.07 2.52 -11.99
N GLU A 188 -10.71 1.85 -13.08
CA GLU A 188 -9.99 0.58 -13.03
C GLU A 188 -8.49 0.78 -12.76
N GLY A 189 -7.87 1.74 -13.45
CA GLY A 189 -6.49 2.15 -13.20
C GLY A 189 -6.30 2.67 -11.77
N ASN A 190 -7.30 3.39 -11.24
CA ASN A 190 -7.31 3.86 -9.86
C ASN A 190 -7.36 2.72 -8.85
N SER A 191 -8.22 1.72 -9.06
CA SER A 191 -8.34 0.56 -8.16
C SER A 191 -7.02 -0.20 -8.02
N ILE A 192 -6.28 -0.36 -9.13
CA ILE A 192 -4.94 -0.98 -9.15
C ILE A 192 -3.93 -0.10 -8.41
N ARG A 193 -3.90 1.20 -8.72
CA ARG A 193 -2.98 2.18 -8.10
C ARG A 193 -3.15 2.23 -6.58
N PHE A 194 -4.38 2.35 -6.10
CA PHE A 194 -4.68 2.41 -4.66
C PHE A 194 -4.45 1.07 -3.96
N GLY A 195 -4.79 -0.04 -4.62
CA GLY A 195 -4.45 -1.37 -4.11
C GLY A 195 -2.94 -1.56 -3.93
N LYS A 196 -2.13 -1.16 -4.91
CA LYS A 196 -0.65 -1.22 -4.83
C LYS A 196 -0.07 -0.33 -3.74
N LYS A 197 -0.61 0.89 -3.58
CA LYS A 197 -0.20 1.80 -2.48
C LYS A 197 -0.53 1.20 -1.12
N SER A 198 -1.76 0.69 -0.96
CA SER A 198 -2.23 0.05 0.28
C SER A 198 -1.40 -1.18 0.61
N TYR A 199 -1.16 -2.05 -0.38
CA TYR A 199 -0.28 -3.20 -0.25
C TYR A 199 1.10 -2.81 0.27
N THR A 200 1.76 -1.87 -0.41
CA THR A 200 3.11 -1.43 -0.06
C THR A 200 3.15 -0.91 1.38
N PHE A 201 2.20 -0.04 1.74
CA PHE A 201 2.12 0.51 3.09
C PHE A 201 1.87 -0.56 4.16
N LEU A 202 0.85 -1.39 3.97
CA LEU A 202 0.50 -2.44 4.93
C LEU A 202 1.58 -3.50 5.04
N LEU A 203 2.31 -3.79 3.96
CA LEU A 203 3.45 -4.70 4.00
C LEU A 203 4.59 -4.13 4.88
N TYR A 204 4.98 -2.87 4.67
CA TYR A 204 5.99 -2.24 5.52
C TYR A 204 5.56 -2.15 6.98
N PHE A 205 4.30 -1.79 7.22
CA PHE A 205 3.75 -1.81 8.57
C PHE A 205 3.79 -3.21 9.19
N SER A 206 3.39 -4.25 8.46
CA SER A 206 3.43 -5.64 8.92
C SER A 206 4.85 -6.10 9.25
N VAL A 207 5.83 -5.73 8.42
CA VAL A 207 7.25 -6.01 8.68
C VAL A 207 7.72 -5.30 9.94
N ALA A 208 7.38 -4.01 10.12
CA ALA A 208 7.74 -3.26 11.31
C ALA A 208 7.09 -3.86 12.58
N LEU A 209 5.81 -4.22 12.49
CA LEU A 209 5.03 -4.84 13.56
C LEU A 209 5.67 -6.17 14.00
N ILE A 210 5.91 -7.10 13.07
CA ILE A 210 6.56 -8.39 13.36
C ILE A 210 7.98 -8.20 13.89
N SER A 211 8.75 -7.29 13.29
CA SER A 211 10.14 -7.05 13.73
C SER A 211 10.19 -6.53 15.17
N MET A 212 9.32 -5.58 15.51
CA MET A 212 9.24 -5.05 16.87
C MET A 212 8.69 -6.06 17.86
N ASP A 213 7.77 -6.93 17.44
CA ASP A 213 7.28 -8.02 18.26
C ASP A 213 8.38 -9.03 18.62
N ILE A 214 9.19 -9.44 17.64
CA ILE A 214 10.36 -10.30 17.87
C ILE A 214 11.36 -9.63 18.81
N LEU A 215 11.65 -8.34 18.61
CA LEU A 215 12.58 -7.60 19.48
C LEU A 215 12.05 -7.52 20.91
N SER A 216 10.77 -7.20 21.09
CA SER A 216 10.10 -7.20 22.39
C SER A 216 10.15 -8.58 23.05
N PHE A 217 9.90 -9.64 22.30
CA PHE A 217 9.99 -11.01 22.79
C PHE A 217 11.40 -11.37 23.25
N VAL A 218 12.44 -10.94 22.52
CA VAL A 218 13.84 -11.13 22.93
C VAL A 218 14.17 -10.37 24.22
N VAL A 219 13.58 -9.19 24.44
CA VAL A 219 13.73 -8.45 25.70
C VAL A 219 13.10 -9.23 26.86
N TRP A 220 11.92 -9.81 26.67
CA TRP A 220 11.20 -10.55 27.71
C TRP A 220 11.79 -11.92 28.03
N SER A 221 12.05 -12.72 27.00
CA SER A 221 12.37 -14.15 27.11
C SER A 221 13.87 -14.43 26.91
N GLY A 222 14.62 -13.42 26.43
CA GLY A 222 16.03 -13.58 26.07
C GLY A 222 16.22 -14.20 24.68
N LEU A 223 17.43 -14.02 24.14
CA LEU A 223 17.75 -14.39 22.75
C LEU A 223 17.62 -15.90 22.46
N LEU A 224 17.90 -16.76 23.44
CA LEU A 224 17.85 -18.22 23.24
C LEU A 224 16.41 -18.74 23.11
N GLU A 225 15.45 -18.06 23.74
CA GLU A 225 14.04 -18.45 23.75
C GLU A 225 13.29 -17.93 22.51
N VAL A 226 13.93 -17.12 21.66
CA VAL A 226 13.31 -16.60 20.42
C VAL A 226 12.86 -17.72 19.47
N ILE A 227 13.37 -18.94 19.61
CA ILE A 227 12.90 -20.10 18.86
C ILE A 227 11.44 -20.45 19.15
N ASP A 228 10.94 -20.10 20.34
CA ASP A 228 9.56 -20.33 20.77
C ASP A 228 8.63 -19.17 20.36
N TRP A 229 9.19 -18.06 19.88
CA TRP A 229 8.43 -16.90 19.41
C TRP A 229 7.32 -17.25 18.40
N PRO A 230 7.54 -18.10 17.37
CA PRO A 230 6.46 -18.43 16.42
C PRO A 230 5.25 -19.08 17.08
N GLY A 231 5.47 -19.88 18.13
CA GLY A 231 4.39 -20.51 18.89
C GLY A 231 3.59 -19.47 19.67
N SER A 232 4.29 -18.63 20.43
CA SER A 232 3.69 -17.52 21.16
C SER A 232 2.96 -16.55 20.23
N PHE A 233 3.58 -16.18 19.12
CA PHE A 233 2.96 -15.29 18.13
C PHE A 233 1.66 -15.86 17.57
N LEU A 234 1.62 -17.17 17.28
CA LEU A 234 0.38 -17.80 16.82
C LEU A 234 -0.69 -17.87 17.90
N GLU A 235 -0.31 -18.00 19.17
CA GLU A 235 -1.27 -17.97 20.28
C GLU A 235 -1.89 -16.58 20.46
N TRP A 236 -1.07 -15.54 20.42
CA TRP A 236 -1.49 -14.16 20.71
C TRP A 236 -1.98 -13.37 19.49
N HIS A 237 -1.49 -13.69 18.29
CA HIS A 237 -1.65 -12.85 17.10
C HIS A 237 -2.17 -13.62 15.86
N PHE A 238 -2.84 -14.75 16.07
CA PHE A 238 -3.37 -15.57 14.98
C PHE A 238 -4.22 -14.76 13.98
N TRP A 239 -5.13 -13.93 14.46
CA TRP A 239 -6.07 -13.20 13.60
C TRP A 239 -5.38 -12.06 12.83
N GLN A 240 -4.40 -11.43 13.45
CA GLN A 240 -3.54 -10.45 12.83
C GLN A 240 -2.65 -11.10 11.77
N LEU A 241 -2.17 -12.35 11.97
CA LEU A 241 -1.48 -13.12 10.93
C LEU A 241 -2.37 -13.40 9.71
N VAL A 242 -3.65 -13.71 9.93
CA VAL A 242 -4.62 -13.87 8.83
C VAL A 242 -4.78 -12.54 8.07
N ALA A 243 -4.84 -11.41 8.77
CA ALA A 243 -4.90 -10.10 8.13
C ALA A 243 -3.63 -9.74 7.35
N ILE A 244 -2.44 -10.02 7.89
CA ILE A 244 -1.15 -9.86 7.21
C ILE A 244 -1.12 -10.72 5.94
N THR A 245 -1.64 -11.95 6.01
CA THR A 245 -1.75 -12.83 4.84
C THR A 245 -2.71 -12.24 3.79
N ALA A 246 -3.81 -11.65 4.23
CA ALA A 246 -4.76 -10.98 3.34
C ALA A 246 -4.12 -9.80 2.57
N VAL A 247 -3.16 -9.08 3.16
CA VAL A 247 -2.44 -7.98 2.49
C VAL A 247 -1.81 -8.43 1.17
N ILE A 248 -1.31 -9.67 1.10
CA ILE A 248 -0.67 -10.21 -0.11
C ILE A 248 -1.59 -10.14 -1.33
N GLY A 249 -2.89 -10.32 -1.13
CA GLY A 249 -3.87 -10.26 -2.22
C GLY A 249 -4.20 -8.84 -2.70
N LEU A 250 -3.73 -7.80 -2.02
CA LEU A 250 -3.84 -6.42 -2.51
C LEU A 250 -2.80 -6.08 -3.59
N ASN A 251 -1.74 -6.88 -3.71
CA ASN A 251 -0.67 -6.68 -4.68
C ASN A 251 -1.13 -7.03 -6.11
N PRO A 252 -1.23 -6.06 -7.05
CA PRO A 252 -1.62 -6.35 -8.42
C PRO A 252 -0.58 -7.13 -9.22
N ASP A 253 0.68 -7.12 -8.77
CA ASP A 253 1.78 -7.82 -9.44
C ASP A 253 1.82 -9.32 -9.05
N ASN A 254 1.01 -9.72 -8.08
CA ASN A 254 0.83 -11.12 -7.70
C ASN A 254 -0.39 -11.64 -8.47
N ASP A 255 -0.22 -12.57 -9.42
CA ASP A 255 -1.36 -13.29 -9.99
C ASP A 255 -1.56 -14.60 -9.22
N LEU A 256 -2.21 -14.50 -8.06
CA LEU A 256 -2.52 -15.68 -7.25
C LEU A 256 -3.56 -16.56 -7.93
N TRP A 257 -4.41 -16.00 -8.80
CA TRP A 257 -5.47 -16.76 -9.44
C TRP A 257 -4.95 -17.68 -10.54
N GLU A 258 -4.06 -17.17 -11.39
CA GLU A 258 -3.37 -17.96 -12.40
C GLU A 258 -2.52 -19.07 -11.76
N ARG A 259 -1.85 -18.76 -10.64
CA ARG A 259 -1.10 -19.76 -9.85
C ARG A 259 -2.00 -20.84 -9.26
N PHE A 260 -3.18 -20.49 -8.76
CA PHE A 260 -4.09 -21.49 -8.21
C PHE A 260 -4.69 -22.38 -9.30
N ASN A 261 -5.08 -21.80 -10.43
CA ASN A 261 -5.64 -22.53 -11.57
C ASN A 261 -4.59 -23.45 -12.22
N SER A 262 -3.34 -23.00 -12.35
CA SER A 262 -2.24 -23.84 -12.84
C SER A 262 -1.92 -25.00 -11.89
N LEU A 263 -2.01 -24.80 -10.58
CA LEU A 263 -1.85 -25.87 -9.59
C LEU A 263 -3.00 -26.89 -9.62
N GLN A 264 -4.24 -26.46 -9.88
CA GLN A 264 -5.37 -27.37 -10.07
C GLN A 264 -5.22 -28.18 -11.36
N SER A 265 -4.87 -27.52 -12.47
CA SER A 265 -4.65 -28.19 -13.76
C SER A 265 -3.47 -29.16 -13.74
N ALA A 266 -2.46 -28.95 -12.88
CA ALA A 266 -1.33 -29.87 -12.73
C ALA A 266 -1.63 -31.10 -11.86
N LYS A 267 -2.80 -31.13 -11.19
CA LYS A 267 -3.27 -32.26 -10.38
C LYS A 267 -4.22 -33.20 -11.12
N GLU A 268 -4.72 -32.80 -12.28
CA GLU A 268 -5.50 -33.62 -13.21
C GLU A 268 -4.60 -34.34 -14.22
#